data_AF-A0A7W6CHG3-F1
#
_entry.id   AF-A0A7W6CHG3-F1
#
_cell.length_a   1.000
_cell.length_b   1.000
_cell.length_c   1.000
_cell.angle_alpha   90.00
_cell.angle_beta   90.00
_cell.angle_gamma   90.00
#
_symmetry.space_group_name_H-M   'P 1'
#
loop_
_entity.id
_entity.type
_entity.pdbx_description
1 polymer ?
#
loop_
_entity_poly.entity_id
_entity_poly.type
_entity_poly.pdbx_seq_one_letter_code
_entity_poly.pdbx_strand_id
1 'polypeptide(L)'
;MRARDSFAPMFDLALTYDNTKRRCDLTLADNGDLAIDETPITPIILSVGLDRRAGEDDPLPEARSQFLTPSSFSERRGAIGDGIDPFGDLTGSKMWLLDRAKETETTRLMAEYWLREALAWAETDTGTPAEIEVQWLAPSVLGYRVLIADSAVSLSKRVD
;
A
#
# COMPACT_ATOMS: atom_id res chain seq x y z
N MET A 1 17.77 -4.44 -28.99
CA MET A 1 16.95 -3.40 -28.34
C MET A 1 15.53 -3.55 -28.87
N ARG A 2 14.63 -4.22 -28.14
CA ARG A 2 13.22 -4.31 -28.52
C ARG A 2 12.50 -3.12 -27.90
N ALA A 3 11.88 -2.30 -28.72
CA ALA A 3 10.88 -1.34 -28.26
C ALA A 3 9.79 -2.13 -27.52
N ARG A 4 9.56 -1.83 -26.25
CA ARG A 4 8.40 -2.33 -25.49
C ARG A 4 7.25 -1.34 -25.74
N ASP A 5 6.73 -1.32 -26.96
CA ASP A 5 5.55 -0.52 -27.32
C ASP A 5 4.25 -1.31 -27.10
N SER A 6 4.15 -2.01 -25.97
CA SER A 6 2.89 -2.64 -25.56
C SER A 6 2.81 -2.66 -24.05
N PHE A 7 1.89 -1.86 -23.51
CA PHE A 7 1.33 -2.07 -22.18
C PHE A 7 0.95 -3.55 -22.07
N ALA A 8 1.59 -4.30 -21.17
CA ALA A 8 1.07 -5.61 -20.84
C ALA A 8 -0.28 -5.37 -20.14
N PRO A 9 -1.38 -5.97 -20.60
CA PRO A 9 -2.65 -5.81 -19.91
C PRO A 9 -2.47 -6.29 -18.47
N MET A 10 -2.80 -5.43 -17.50
CA MET A 10 -2.89 -5.84 -16.10
C MET A 10 -3.96 -6.92 -16.01
N PHE A 11 -3.72 -7.95 -15.22
CA PHE A 11 -4.68 -9.03 -15.03
C PHE A 11 -4.62 -9.50 -13.59
N ASP A 12 -5.62 -9.11 -12.82
CA ASP A 12 -5.76 -9.48 -11.41
C ASP A 12 -7.20 -9.93 -11.11
N LEU A 13 -7.42 -10.46 -9.92
CA LEU A 13 -8.75 -10.71 -9.38
C LEU A 13 -9.29 -9.42 -8.77
N ALA A 14 -10.49 -9.01 -9.18
CA ALA A 14 -11.06 -7.73 -8.76
C ALA A 14 -11.30 -7.66 -7.26
N LEU A 15 -10.50 -6.83 -6.59
CA LEU A 15 -10.59 -6.55 -5.17
C LEU A 15 -11.30 -5.21 -4.93
N THR A 16 -12.47 -5.24 -4.31
CA THR A 16 -13.25 -4.03 -4.01
C THR A 16 -13.08 -3.62 -2.56
N TYR A 17 -12.85 -2.33 -2.31
CA TYR A 17 -12.80 -1.76 -0.96
C TYR A 17 -14.14 -1.14 -0.54
N ASP A 18 -14.74 -1.65 0.53
CA ASP A 18 -15.90 -1.06 1.22
C ASP A 18 -15.42 -0.02 2.23
N ASN A 19 -15.57 1.27 1.89
CA ASN A 19 -15.12 2.38 2.73
C ASN A 19 -15.88 2.48 4.07
N THR A 20 -17.14 2.03 4.11
CA THR A 20 -17.93 2.04 5.35
C THR A 20 -17.46 0.95 6.30
N LYS A 21 -17.20 -0.26 5.79
CA LYS A 21 -16.72 -1.38 6.61
C LYS A 21 -15.20 -1.39 6.80
N ARG A 22 -14.47 -0.60 6.02
CA ARG A 22 -13.00 -0.58 5.92
C ARG A 22 -12.42 -1.97 5.65
N ARG A 23 -12.96 -2.67 4.65
CA ARG A 23 -12.55 -4.03 4.27
C ARG A 23 -12.47 -4.16 2.76
N CYS A 24 -11.58 -5.03 2.31
CA CYS A 24 -11.54 -5.47 0.93
C CYS A 24 -12.22 -6.85 0.81
N ASP A 25 -12.85 -7.10 -0.33
CA ASP A 25 -13.38 -8.42 -0.68
C ASP A 25 -13.21 -8.68 -2.18
N LEU A 26 -13.13 -9.95 -2.55
CA LEU A 26 -13.11 -10.36 -3.95
C LEU A 26 -14.51 -10.20 -4.55
N THR A 27 -14.56 -9.77 -5.80
CA THR A 27 -15.82 -9.49 -6.49
C THR A 27 -16.21 -10.67 -7.38
N LEU A 28 -17.49 -11.02 -7.42
CA LEU A 28 -18.03 -11.98 -8.38
C LEU A 28 -18.60 -11.25 -9.60
N ALA A 29 -18.38 -11.81 -10.78
CA ALA A 29 -19.04 -11.41 -12.01
C ALA A 29 -20.48 -11.97 -12.08
N ASP A 30 -21.28 -11.48 -13.03
CA ASP A 30 -22.69 -11.88 -13.18
C ASP A 30 -22.88 -13.39 -13.44
N ASN A 31 -21.85 -14.06 -13.96
CA ASN A 31 -21.84 -15.50 -14.20
C ASN A 31 -21.45 -16.34 -12.96
N GLY A 32 -21.13 -15.70 -11.83
CA GLY A 32 -20.71 -16.35 -10.59
C GLY A 32 -19.23 -16.67 -10.48
N ASP A 33 -18.41 -16.35 -11.49
CA ASP A 33 -16.95 -16.46 -11.42
C ASP A 33 -16.35 -15.27 -10.65
N LEU A 34 -15.07 -15.37 -10.28
CA LEU A 34 -14.33 -14.21 -9.81
C LEU A 34 -14.18 -13.19 -10.95
N ALA A 35 -14.52 -11.94 -10.66
CA ALA A 35 -14.34 -10.85 -11.61
C ALA A 35 -12.85 -10.58 -11.84
N ILE A 36 -12.51 -10.26 -13.08
CA ILE A 36 -11.15 -9.86 -13.48
C ILE A 36 -11.05 -8.34 -13.42
N ASP A 37 -9.95 -7.87 -12.86
CA ASP A 37 -9.52 -6.47 -12.89
C ASP A 37 -8.40 -6.30 -13.92
N GLU A 38 -8.68 -5.53 -14.96
CA GLU A 38 -7.70 -5.16 -16.00
C GLU A 38 -7.07 -3.78 -15.76
N THR A 39 -7.34 -3.19 -14.59
CA THR A 39 -6.87 -1.87 -14.16
C THR A 39 -5.80 -2.02 -13.06
N PRO A 40 -5.06 -0.95 -12.71
CA PRO A 40 -4.13 -0.97 -11.58
C PRO A 40 -4.82 -0.90 -10.20
N ILE A 41 -6.16 -0.95 -10.10
CA ILE A 41 -6.86 -0.75 -8.82
C ILE A 41 -6.48 -1.80 -7.78
N THR A 42 -6.57 -3.09 -8.13
CA THR A 42 -6.21 -4.18 -7.22
C THR A 42 -4.77 -4.07 -6.70
N PRO A 43 -3.73 -3.92 -7.56
CA PRO A 43 -2.36 -3.76 -7.07
C PRO A 43 -2.15 -2.45 -6.28
N ILE A 44 -2.86 -1.36 -6.59
CA ILE A 44 -2.85 -0.14 -5.73
C ILE A 44 -3.36 -0.48 -4.33
N ILE A 45 -4.51 -1.14 -4.21
CA ILE A 45 -5.13 -1.49 -2.92
C ILE A 45 -4.20 -2.39 -2.11
N LEU A 46 -3.58 -3.39 -2.74
CA LEU A 46 -2.61 -4.27 -2.07
C LEU A 46 -1.37 -3.49 -1.62
N SER A 47 -0.84 -2.61 -2.46
CA SER A 47 0.35 -1.79 -2.16
C SER A 47 0.14 -0.85 -0.99
N VAL A 48 -1.04 -0.24 -0.85
CA VAL A 48 -1.30 0.71 0.25
C VAL A 48 -1.91 0.06 1.48
N GLY A 49 -2.59 -1.08 1.31
CA GLY A 49 -3.36 -1.76 2.35
C GLY A 49 -2.58 -2.82 3.14
N LEU A 50 -1.56 -3.44 2.54
CA LEU A 50 -0.70 -4.40 3.22
C LEU A 50 0.43 -3.70 3.98
N ASP A 51 0.85 -4.31 5.08
CA ASP A 51 2.00 -3.84 5.85
C ASP A 51 3.28 -4.36 5.19
N ARG A 52 4.11 -3.47 4.63
CA ARG A 52 5.45 -3.84 4.15
C ARG A 52 6.44 -3.91 5.29
N ARG A 53 7.37 -4.88 5.23
CA ARG A 53 8.52 -5.00 6.13
C ARG A 53 9.34 -3.71 6.22
N ALA A 54 9.54 -3.22 7.46
CA ALA A 54 10.47 -2.13 7.73
C ALA A 54 11.92 -2.56 7.45
N GLY A 55 12.71 -1.65 6.84
CA GLY A 55 14.15 -1.80 6.66
C GLY A 55 14.90 -1.71 8.00
N GLU A 56 16.21 -1.94 8.00
CA GLU A 56 17.01 -2.01 9.24
C GLU A 56 17.04 -0.67 10.00
N ASP A 57 17.11 0.44 9.27
CA ASP A 57 17.22 1.79 9.85
C ASP A 57 15.88 2.49 10.04
N ASP A 58 14.77 1.85 9.64
CA ASP A 58 13.44 2.42 9.82
C ASP A 58 13.09 2.48 11.33
N PRO A 59 12.68 3.65 11.86
CA PRO A 59 12.34 3.80 13.26
C PRO A 59 11.07 3.03 13.59
N LEU A 60 11.11 2.23 14.66
CA LEU A 60 9.96 1.43 15.10
C LEU A 60 9.10 2.21 16.11
N PRO A 61 7.77 2.03 16.11
CA PRO A 61 6.90 2.62 17.13
C PRO A 61 7.32 2.21 18.56
N GLU A 62 7.21 3.13 19.52
CA GLU A 62 7.77 3.01 20.89
C GLU A 62 7.37 1.74 21.67
N ALA A 63 6.30 1.05 21.27
CA ALA A 63 5.83 -0.20 21.89
C ALA A 63 6.25 -1.49 21.16
N ARG A 64 7.09 -1.40 20.12
CA ARG A 64 7.48 -2.53 19.25
C ARG A 64 8.97 -2.82 19.27
N SER A 65 9.64 -2.61 20.40
CA SER A 65 11.04 -3.04 20.58
C SER A 65 11.13 -4.47 21.10
N GLN A 66 12.25 -5.15 20.80
CA GLN A 66 12.55 -6.52 21.24
C GLN A 66 12.47 -6.76 22.73
N PHE A 67 12.56 -5.69 23.52
CA PHE A 67 12.49 -5.76 24.98
C PHE A 67 11.06 -5.63 25.52
N LEU A 68 10.12 -5.13 24.71
CA LEU A 68 8.75 -4.81 25.12
C LEU A 68 7.69 -5.69 24.46
N THR A 69 8.08 -6.60 23.55
CA THR A 69 7.13 -7.37 22.74
C THR A 69 7.31 -8.89 22.92
N PRO A 70 6.21 -9.69 22.96
CA PRO A 70 6.31 -11.15 23.05
C PRO A 70 7.13 -11.75 21.90
N SER A 71 7.79 -12.88 22.15
CA SER A 71 8.65 -13.56 21.17
C SER A 71 7.94 -13.99 19.87
N SER A 72 6.61 -14.03 19.86
CA SER A 72 5.78 -14.31 18.68
C SER A 72 5.52 -13.08 17.79
N PHE A 73 6.06 -11.91 18.12
CA PHE A 73 5.79 -10.66 17.44
C PHE A 73 6.96 -10.24 16.52
N SER A 74 6.67 -9.97 15.25
CA SER A 74 7.65 -9.36 14.33
C SER A 74 7.66 -7.85 14.50
N GLU A 75 8.71 -7.32 15.10
CA GLU A 75 8.92 -5.89 15.34
C GLU A 75 8.92 -5.06 14.04
N ARG A 76 9.55 -5.61 12.99
CA ARG A 76 9.56 -5.04 11.63
C ARG A 76 8.38 -5.60 10.84
N ARG A 77 7.16 -5.10 11.11
CA ARG A 77 5.88 -5.60 10.56
C ARG A 77 5.95 -5.73 9.04
N GLY A 78 5.47 -6.85 8.49
CA GLY A 78 5.51 -7.19 7.06
C GLY A 78 4.34 -8.08 6.65
N ALA A 79 4.14 -8.26 5.35
CA ALA A 79 3.08 -9.08 4.79
C ALA A 79 3.56 -10.53 4.62
N ILE A 80 2.63 -11.47 4.45
CA ILE A 80 3.00 -12.87 4.16
C ILE A 80 3.85 -12.95 2.89
N GLY A 81 3.54 -12.11 1.88
CA GLY A 81 4.28 -12.01 0.63
C GLY A 81 5.77 -11.74 0.81
N ASP A 82 6.12 -10.84 1.74
CA ASP A 82 7.50 -10.43 2.01
C ASP A 82 8.41 -11.61 2.44
N GLY A 83 7.82 -12.68 3.00
CA GLY A 83 8.56 -13.86 3.46
C GLY A 83 8.64 -15.00 2.45
N ILE A 84 7.87 -14.93 1.36
CA ILE A 84 7.76 -16.01 0.36
C ILE A 84 8.21 -15.59 -1.04
N ASP A 85 8.48 -14.30 -1.26
CA ASP A 85 8.99 -13.80 -2.53
C ASP A 85 10.45 -14.23 -2.74
N PRO A 86 10.77 -14.97 -3.82
CA PRO A 86 12.11 -15.51 -4.05
C PRO A 86 13.11 -14.45 -4.53
N PHE A 87 12.65 -13.30 -4.98
CA PHE A 87 13.47 -12.18 -5.46
C PHE A 87 13.71 -11.14 -4.36
N GLY A 88 13.02 -11.26 -3.23
CA GLY A 88 13.11 -10.35 -2.11
C GLY A 88 12.27 -9.08 -2.30
N ASP A 89 11.33 -9.11 -3.26
CA ASP A 89 10.41 -8.00 -3.46
C ASP A 89 9.44 -7.91 -2.27
N LEU A 90 9.17 -6.67 -1.84
CA LEU A 90 8.32 -6.40 -0.68
C LEU A 90 7.00 -5.77 -1.13
N THR A 91 5.89 -6.34 -0.70
CA THR A 91 4.54 -5.84 -1.02
C THR A 91 3.98 -5.02 0.14
N GLY A 92 3.22 -3.98 -0.18
CA GLY A 92 2.58 -3.14 0.83
C GLY A 92 3.32 -1.84 1.09
N SER A 93 2.92 -1.15 2.16
CA SER A 93 3.50 0.13 2.57
C SER A 93 3.97 0.12 4.02
N LYS A 94 4.92 0.99 4.33
CA LYS A 94 5.40 1.21 5.70
C LYS A 94 4.53 2.22 6.47
N MET A 95 3.32 2.52 5.99
CA MET A 95 2.36 3.45 6.63
C MET A 95 2.01 3.07 8.07
N TRP A 96 2.20 1.80 8.45
CA TRP A 96 2.03 1.32 9.82
C TRP A 96 3.08 1.85 10.80
N LEU A 97 4.24 2.32 10.32
CA LEU A 97 5.25 2.98 11.16
C LEU A 97 4.77 4.34 11.69
N LEU A 98 3.71 4.90 11.11
CA LEU A 98 3.05 6.12 11.61
C LEU A 98 2.14 5.87 12.81
N ASP A 99 2.04 4.64 13.32
CA ASP A 99 1.32 4.36 14.56
C ASP A 99 1.89 5.22 15.69
N ARG A 100 1.06 6.04 16.35
CA ARG A 100 1.45 7.02 17.39
C ARG A 100 2.32 8.18 16.92
N ALA A 101 2.42 8.41 15.61
CA ALA A 101 3.05 9.61 15.10
C ALA A 101 2.20 10.86 15.41
N LYS A 102 2.86 11.99 15.62
CA LYS A 102 2.17 13.28 15.84
C LYS A 102 1.61 13.82 14.53
N GLU A 103 0.51 14.56 14.59
CA GLU A 103 -0.01 15.33 13.45
C GLU A 103 0.96 16.47 13.10
N THR A 104 1.84 16.22 12.15
CA THR A 104 2.87 17.17 11.72
C THR A 104 3.10 17.07 10.22
N GLU A 105 3.75 18.08 9.65
CA GLU A 105 4.15 18.05 8.24
C GLU A 105 5.18 16.95 7.95
N THR A 106 6.09 16.67 8.90
CA THR A 106 7.02 15.55 8.79
C THR A 106 6.29 14.21 8.67
N THR A 107 5.26 13.97 9.50
CA THR A 107 4.42 12.76 9.42
C THR A 107 3.73 12.64 8.06
N ARG A 108 3.20 13.75 7.52
CA ARG A 108 2.58 13.79 6.17
C ARG A 108 3.59 13.45 5.07
N LEU A 109 4.80 14.01 5.14
CA LEU A 109 5.88 13.74 4.18
C LEU A 109 6.38 12.30 4.27
N MET A 110 6.50 11.72 5.48
CA MET A 110 6.87 10.32 5.66
C MET A 110 5.81 9.37 5.07
N ALA A 111 4.53 9.71 5.23
CA ALA A 111 3.45 8.97 4.59
C ALA A 111 3.56 8.99 3.05
N GLU A 112 3.78 10.17 2.47
CA GLU A 112 3.98 10.32 1.03
C GLU A 112 5.19 9.52 0.54
N TYR A 113 6.31 9.58 1.28
CA TYR A 113 7.52 8.82 0.97
C TYR A 113 7.26 7.30 0.95
N TRP A 114 6.61 6.76 1.97
CA TRP A 114 6.31 5.32 2.04
C TRP A 114 5.24 4.87 1.04
N LEU A 115 4.30 5.74 0.67
CA LEU A 115 3.37 5.47 -0.43
C LEU A 115 4.09 5.44 -1.79
N ARG A 116 5.03 6.36 -2.04
CA ARG A 116 5.87 6.36 -3.24
C ARG A 116 6.71 5.08 -3.32
N GLU A 117 7.31 4.66 -2.20
CA GLU A 117 8.05 3.40 -2.13
C GLU A 117 7.14 2.19 -2.41
N ALA A 118 5.91 2.19 -1.90
CA ALA A 118 4.95 1.10 -2.10
C ALA A 118 4.49 0.97 -3.56
N LEU A 119 4.41 2.09 -4.27
CA LEU A 119 3.85 2.20 -5.63
C LEU A 119 4.93 2.38 -6.71
N ALA A 120 6.20 2.13 -6.40
CA ALA A 120 7.31 2.28 -7.34
C ALA A 120 7.18 1.36 -8.57
N TRP A 121 6.46 0.24 -8.44
CA TRP A 121 6.14 -0.68 -9.55
C TRP A 121 5.34 -0.01 -10.69
N ALA A 122 4.61 1.08 -10.39
CA ALA A 122 3.74 1.74 -11.37
C ALA A 122 4.50 2.15 -12.64
N GLU A 123 5.68 2.75 -12.49
CA GLU A 123 6.48 3.19 -13.63
C GLU A 123 7.00 2.01 -14.45
N THR A 124 7.46 0.94 -13.79
CA THR A 124 8.03 -0.22 -14.49
C THR A 124 6.97 -1.03 -15.24
N ASP A 125 5.77 -1.12 -14.67
CA ASP A 125 4.75 -2.06 -15.14
C ASP A 125 3.72 -1.37 -16.03
N THR A 126 3.42 -0.09 -15.77
CA THR A 126 2.44 0.69 -16.55
C THR A 126 3.08 1.74 -17.45
N GLY A 127 4.38 2.01 -17.29
CA GLY A 127 5.07 3.10 -17.99
C GLY A 127 4.78 4.49 -17.45
N THR A 128 3.93 4.62 -16.43
CA THR A 128 3.56 5.89 -15.79
C THR A 128 3.78 5.79 -14.28
N PRO A 129 4.54 6.71 -13.65
CA PRO A 129 4.70 6.70 -12.21
C PRO A 129 3.39 7.05 -11.50
N ALA A 130 3.25 6.61 -10.25
CA ALA A 130 2.09 6.96 -9.44
C ALA A 130 2.08 8.45 -9.06
N GLU A 131 0.95 9.12 -9.30
CA GLU A 131 0.66 10.43 -8.74
C GLU A 131 0.04 10.26 -7.34
N ILE A 132 0.66 10.87 -6.33
CA ILE A 132 0.28 10.67 -4.93
C ILE A 132 0.09 12.04 -4.27
N GLU A 133 -1.08 12.24 -3.69
CA GLU A 133 -1.43 13.41 -2.89
C GLU A 133 -1.72 12.95 -1.46
N VAL A 134 -1.12 13.62 -0.47
CA VAL A 134 -1.32 13.29 0.96
C VAL A 134 -1.64 14.57 1.72
N GLN A 135 -2.71 14.54 2.52
CA GLN A 135 -3.18 15.68 3.29
C GLN A 135 -3.88 15.27 4.58
N TRP A 136 -3.87 16.16 5.59
CA TRP A 136 -4.69 16.01 6.79
C TRP A 136 -6.15 16.39 6.47
N LEU A 137 -7.07 15.45 6.61
CA LEU A 137 -8.49 15.65 6.32
C LEU A 137 -9.29 16.12 7.55
N ALA A 138 -8.84 15.69 8.73
CA ALA A 138 -9.39 16.01 10.03
C ALA A 138 -8.31 15.73 11.09
N PRO A 139 -8.49 16.15 12.36
CA PRO A 139 -7.56 15.81 13.42
C PRO A 139 -7.30 14.30 13.47
N SER A 140 -6.02 13.91 13.46
CA SER A 140 -5.58 12.51 13.43
C SER A 140 -6.02 11.70 12.21
N VAL A 141 -6.55 12.30 11.14
CA VAL A 141 -6.97 11.58 9.92
C VAL A 141 -6.15 12.06 8.73
N LEU A 142 -5.25 11.18 8.27
CA LEU A 142 -4.46 11.39 7.08
C LEU A 142 -5.18 10.78 5.87
N GLY A 143 -5.51 11.60 4.88
CA GLY A 143 -6.06 11.19 3.61
C GLY A 143 -5.00 11.13 2.53
N TYR A 144 -5.16 10.21 1.59
CA TYR A 144 -4.31 10.15 0.41
C TYR A 144 -5.09 9.71 -0.83
N ARG A 145 -4.69 10.25 -1.98
CA ARG A 145 -5.16 9.88 -3.31
C ARG A 145 -3.98 9.34 -4.10
N VAL A 146 -4.20 8.22 -4.76
CA VAL A 146 -3.25 7.59 -5.68
C VAL A 146 -3.91 7.55 -7.06
N LEU A 147 -3.20 7.99 -8.08
CA LEU A 147 -3.58 7.87 -9.49
C LEU A 147 -2.47 7.17 -10.26
N ILE A 148 -2.82 6.11 -10.99
CA ILE A 148 -1.94 5.42 -11.93
C ILE A 148 -2.73 5.22 -13.22
N ALA A 149 -2.15 5.64 -14.34
CA ALA A 149 -2.86 5.77 -15.62
C ALA A 149 -4.17 6.55 -15.41
N ASP A 150 -5.33 5.96 -15.71
CA ASP A 150 -6.65 6.59 -15.57
C ASP A 150 -7.43 6.09 -14.33
N SER A 151 -6.77 5.38 -13.41
CA SER A 151 -7.41 4.76 -12.25
C SER A 151 -6.96 5.42 -10.95
N ALA A 152 -7.93 5.88 -10.16
CA ALA A 152 -7.68 6.57 -8.90
C ALA A 152 -8.30 5.84 -7.70
N VAL A 153 -7.57 5.82 -6.60
CA VAL A 153 -8.02 5.30 -5.31
C VAL A 153 -7.80 6.38 -4.25
N SER A 154 -8.83 6.67 -3.45
CA SER A 154 -8.77 7.62 -2.33
C SER A 154 -9.06 6.90 -1.03
N LEU A 155 -8.14 6.97 -0.08
CA LEU A 155 -8.22 6.27 1.20
C LEU A 155 -7.81 7.19 2.35
N SER A 156 -8.09 6.73 3.58
CA SER A 156 -7.66 7.45 4.78
C SER A 156 -7.18 6.50 5.87
N LYS A 157 -6.20 6.97 6.63
CA LYS A 157 -5.63 6.30 7.79
C LYS A 157 -5.78 7.21 9.00
N ARG A 158 -6.20 6.62 10.12
CA ARG A 158 -6.10 7.27 11.42
C ARG A 158 -4.68 7.14 11.96
N VAL A 159 -4.16 8.24 12.48
CA VAL A 159 -2.85 8.40 13.10
C VAL A 159 -3.12 8.76 14.56
N ASP A 160 -3.06 7.73 15.42
CA ASP A 160 -3.46 7.75 16.83
C ASP A 160 -2.22 7.60 17.70
#